data_AF-A7BAW2-F1
#
_entry.id   AF-A7BAW2-F1
#
_cell.length_a   1.000
_cell.length_b   1.000
_cell.length_c   1.000
_cell.angle_alpha   90.00
_cell.angle_beta   90.00
_cell.angle_gamma   90.00
#
_symmetry.space_group_name_H-M   'P 1'
#
loop_
_entity.id
_entity.type
_entity.pdbx_description
1 polymer ?
#
loop_
_entity_poly.entity_id
_entity_poly.type
_entity_poly.pdbx_seq_one_letter_code
_entity_poly.pdbx_strand_id
1 'polypeptide(L)'
;MSIRPARVRAVVVAILVLAFVIPWTYAHIAYAWPWKEQSTGEACTGRYYLTPYDKQRSMKLGTISDGRLVYIGISGKVSMGRQIGSFGLSARDDNDHFDFLGGAEDLHLGDTTTIEGVGTFTLKEAHSDIVWFTPNPGKATFCFDPDPTFTFRDFP
;
A
#
# COMPACT_ATOMS: atom_id res chain seq x y z
N MET A 1 54.57 32.25 -9.99
CA MET A 1 53.16 32.60 -9.70
C MET A 1 52.62 31.59 -8.70
N SER A 2 52.33 32.01 -7.45
CA SER A 2 51.90 31.08 -6.39
C SER A 2 50.46 30.63 -6.66
N ILE A 3 50.31 29.36 -7.06
CA ILE A 3 49.02 28.72 -7.44
C ILE A 3 48.22 28.27 -6.20
N ARG A 4 48.82 28.36 -5.01
CA ARG A 4 48.25 27.90 -3.73
C ARG A 4 46.95 28.62 -3.33
N PRO A 5 46.84 29.97 -3.35
CA PRO A 5 45.61 30.66 -2.95
C PRO A 5 44.46 30.43 -3.93
N ALA A 6 44.74 30.32 -5.24
CA ALA A 6 43.73 30.06 -6.26
C ALA A 6 43.11 28.67 -6.10
N ARG A 7 43.94 27.65 -5.81
CA ARG A 7 43.47 26.27 -5.59
C ARG A 7 42.62 26.15 -4.32
N VAL A 8 43.00 26.83 -3.24
CA VAL A 8 42.23 26.86 -1.99
C VAL A 8 40.87 27.53 -2.21
N ARG A 9 40.83 28.67 -2.90
CA ARG A 9 39.56 29.34 -3.23
C ARG A 9 38.66 28.47 -4.10
N ALA A 10 39.22 27.77 -5.09
CA ALA A 10 38.45 26.85 -5.94
C ALA A 10 37.85 25.69 -5.13
N VAL A 11 38.58 25.10 -4.19
CA VAL A 11 38.08 24.02 -3.32
C VAL A 11 36.99 24.54 -2.39
N VAL A 12 37.17 25.71 -1.78
CA VAL A 12 36.15 26.32 -0.91
C VAL A 12 34.87 26.62 -1.68
N VAL A 13 34.99 27.19 -2.88
CA VAL A 13 33.84 27.44 -3.76
C VAL A 13 33.16 26.13 -4.15
N ALA A 14 33.91 25.09 -4.49
CA ALA A 14 33.34 23.78 -4.81
C ALA A 14 32.55 23.18 -3.63
N ILE A 15 33.07 23.29 -2.41
CA ILE A 15 32.38 22.83 -1.19
C ILE A 15 31.09 23.63 -0.96
N LEU A 16 31.14 24.96 -1.12
CA LEU A 16 29.95 25.80 -0.96
C LEU A 16 28.88 25.49 -2.01
N VAL A 17 29.28 25.26 -3.25
CA VAL A 17 28.36 24.84 -4.33
C VAL A 17 27.74 23.49 -4.00
N LEU A 18 28.51 22.50 -3.56
CA LEU A 18 27.97 21.19 -3.17
C LEU A 18 27.02 21.31 -1.97
N ALA A 19 27.39 22.11 -0.96
CA ALA A 19 26.58 22.36 0.22
C ALA A 19 25.29 23.13 -0.08
N PHE A 20 25.20 23.83 -1.22
CA PHE A 20 23.98 24.47 -1.67
C PHE A 20 23.15 23.55 -2.59
N VAL A 21 23.80 22.89 -3.55
CA VAL A 21 23.15 22.04 -4.55
C VAL A 21 22.53 20.81 -3.92
N ILE A 22 23.20 20.16 -2.96
CA ILE A 22 22.67 18.93 -2.33
C ILE A 22 21.39 19.19 -1.52
N PRO A 23 21.32 20.19 -0.61
CA PRO A 23 20.06 20.53 0.06
C PRO A 23 19.01 21.06 -0.89
N TRP A 24 19.39 21.81 -1.92
CA TRP A 24 18.46 22.34 -2.93
C TRP A 24 17.79 21.22 -3.73
N THR A 25 18.56 20.26 -4.23
CA THR A 25 18.01 19.09 -4.94
C THR A 25 17.18 18.23 -4.01
N TYR A 26 17.61 18.01 -2.77
CA TYR A 26 16.80 17.32 -1.78
C TYR A 26 15.48 18.06 -1.55
N ALA A 27 15.50 19.38 -1.35
CA ALA A 27 14.30 20.18 -1.16
C ALA A 27 13.36 20.13 -2.37
N HIS A 28 13.86 20.10 -3.60
CA HIS A 28 13.03 19.99 -4.80
C HIS A 28 12.44 18.59 -5.02
N ILE A 29 13.23 17.53 -4.81
CA ILE A 29 12.73 16.14 -4.88
C ILE A 29 11.65 15.95 -3.83
N ALA A 30 11.97 16.40 -2.62
CA ALA A 30 11.07 16.34 -1.51
C ALA A 30 9.83 17.19 -1.87
N TYR A 31 9.93 18.44 -2.30
CA TYR A 31 8.77 19.31 -2.65
C TYR A 31 7.91 18.79 -3.81
N ALA A 32 8.49 18.13 -4.82
CA ALA A 32 7.78 17.61 -6.00
C ALA A 32 7.09 16.25 -5.74
N TRP A 33 7.65 15.41 -4.87
CA TRP A 33 6.93 14.93 -3.70
C TRP A 33 5.41 15.15 -3.52
N PRO A 34 4.45 14.35 -4.01
CA PRO A 34 3.12 14.40 -3.41
C PRO A 34 3.27 13.77 -2.02
N TRP A 35 3.52 14.61 -1.02
CA TRP A 35 3.83 14.22 0.34
C TRP A 35 2.62 13.59 1.00
N LYS A 36 2.48 12.28 0.82
CA LYS A 36 1.24 11.50 0.98
C LYS A 36 0.20 11.88 -0.07
N GLU A 37 -0.25 10.90 -0.83
CA GLU A 37 -1.64 10.88 -1.29
C GLU A 37 -2.52 11.14 -0.05
N GLN A 38 -3.10 12.34 0.04
CA GLN A 38 -4.06 12.65 1.09
C GLN A 38 -5.31 11.82 0.81
N SER A 39 -5.62 10.87 1.69
CA SER A 39 -6.92 10.21 1.67
C SER A 39 -7.99 11.21 2.14
N THR A 40 -8.54 11.99 1.21
CA THR A 40 -9.59 12.99 1.49
C THR A 40 -10.97 12.37 1.67
N GLY A 41 -11.07 11.13 2.18
CA GLY A 41 -12.31 10.35 2.17
C GLY A 41 -12.76 9.84 3.53
N GLU A 42 -13.60 10.61 4.23
CA GLU A 42 -14.54 10.06 5.23
C GLU A 42 -15.65 9.28 4.50
N ALA A 43 -15.35 8.11 3.94
CA ALA A 43 -16.32 7.40 3.11
C ALA A 43 -16.33 5.88 3.29
N CYS A 44 -16.19 5.39 4.53
CA CYS A 44 -16.44 3.97 4.80
C CYS A 44 -17.34 3.83 6.02
N THR A 45 -18.62 3.55 5.76
CA THR A 45 -19.63 3.23 6.78
C THR A 45 -19.31 1.90 7.46
N GLY A 46 -18.63 0.98 6.74
CA GLY A 46 -18.00 -0.23 7.29
C GLY A 46 -16.48 -0.08 7.35
N ARG A 47 -15.90 -0.08 8.56
CA ARG A 47 -14.45 -0.13 8.74
C ARG A 47 -14.00 -1.59 8.78
N TYR A 48 -13.45 -2.10 7.68
CA TYR A 48 -12.90 -3.46 7.66
C TYR A 48 -11.38 -3.40 7.78
N TYR A 49 -10.89 -3.67 8.98
CA TYR A 49 -9.46 -3.80 9.27
C TYR A 49 -8.98 -5.15 8.80
N LEU A 50 -8.51 -5.21 7.55
CA LEU A 50 -7.98 -6.42 7.00
C LEU A 50 -6.46 -6.52 7.28
N THR A 51 -6.18 -6.84 8.54
CA THR A 51 -4.99 -7.49 9.11
C THR A 51 -3.73 -6.66 9.45
N PRO A 52 -3.11 -6.94 10.63
CA PRO A 52 -1.72 -6.60 10.92
C PRO A 52 -0.74 -7.60 10.29
N TYR A 53 0.48 -7.09 10.05
CA TYR A 53 1.72 -7.61 9.47
C TYR A 53 2.17 -9.09 9.69
N ASP A 54 1.38 -9.96 10.30
CA ASP A 54 1.78 -11.36 10.48
C ASP A 54 1.61 -12.15 9.19
N LYS A 55 2.74 -12.25 8.50
CA LYS A 55 3.08 -12.77 7.16
C LYS A 55 2.33 -13.99 6.57
N GLN A 56 1.32 -14.59 7.19
CA GLN A 56 0.81 -15.86 6.67
C GLN A 56 -0.57 -16.35 7.10
N ARG A 57 -1.47 -15.50 7.62
CA ARG A 57 -2.86 -15.93 7.83
C ARG A 57 -3.81 -15.24 6.86
N SER A 58 -4.23 -15.99 5.85
CA SER A 58 -5.47 -15.68 5.16
C SER A 58 -6.60 -15.68 6.21
N MET A 59 -7.36 -14.59 6.24
CA MET A 59 -8.41 -14.40 7.23
C MET A 59 -9.76 -14.81 6.63
N LYS A 60 -10.65 -15.38 7.43
CA LYS A 60 -12.01 -15.75 6.98
C LYS A 60 -12.82 -14.48 6.74
N LEU A 61 -13.13 -14.15 5.49
CA LEU A 61 -13.90 -12.96 5.14
C LEU A 61 -15.42 -13.17 5.33
N GLY A 62 -15.90 -14.37 4.99
CA GLY A 62 -17.33 -14.67 5.01
C GLY A 62 -17.66 -15.91 4.20
N THR A 63 -18.90 -16.01 3.76
CA THR A 63 -19.41 -17.15 3.01
C THR A 63 -20.08 -16.67 1.73
N ILE A 64 -19.72 -17.26 0.59
CA ILE A 64 -20.36 -17.00 -0.70
C ILE A 64 -21.68 -17.78 -0.83
N SER A 65 -22.51 -17.43 -1.80
CA SER A 65 -23.87 -17.97 -1.97
C SER A 65 -23.94 -19.50 -2.10
N ASP A 66 -22.86 -20.15 -2.53
CA ASP A 66 -22.75 -21.62 -2.62
C ASP A 66 -22.41 -22.30 -1.27
N GLY A 67 -22.23 -21.52 -0.19
CA GLY A 67 -21.93 -22.00 1.15
C GLY A 67 -20.43 -22.15 1.46
N ARG A 68 -19.52 -21.93 0.50
CA ARG A 68 -18.08 -22.03 0.73
C ARG A 68 -17.53 -20.85 1.51
N LEU A 69 -16.57 -21.13 2.40
CA LEU A 69 -15.90 -20.12 3.20
C LEU A 69 -14.84 -19.39 2.36
N VAL A 70 -14.95 -18.06 2.30
CA VAL A 70 -13.99 -17.20 1.62
C VAL A 70 -12.92 -16.72 2.58
N TYR A 71 -11.68 -16.79 2.11
CA TYR A 71 -10.49 -16.33 2.77
C TYR A 71 -9.88 -15.19 1.98
N ILE A 72 -9.30 -14.22 2.69
CA ILE A 72 -8.63 -13.06 2.10
C ILE A 72 -7.18 -12.99 2.56
N GLY A 73 -6.26 -12.78 1.61
CA GLY A 73 -4.86 -12.46 1.85
C GLY A 73 -4.53 -11.07 1.31
N ILE A 74 -3.75 -10.29 2.06
CA ILE A 74 -3.48 -8.88 1.76
C ILE A 74 -1.99 -8.58 1.86
N SER A 75 -1.51 -7.68 1.01
CA SER A 75 -0.18 -7.11 1.07
C SER A 75 -0.25 -5.60 0.82
N GLY A 76 0.32 -4.80 1.71
CA GLY A 76 0.58 -3.38 1.47
C GLY A 76 2.05 -3.15 1.15
N LYS A 77 2.36 -2.17 0.32
CA LYS A 77 3.72 -1.69 0.05
C LYS A 77 3.70 -0.19 -0.13
N VAL A 78 4.81 0.45 0.19
CA VAL A 78 5.07 1.84 -0.22
C VAL A 78 6.22 1.82 -1.19
N SER A 79 5.99 2.26 -2.42
CA SER A 79 7.02 2.35 -3.46
C SER A 79 7.09 3.79 -3.93
N MET A 80 8.27 4.40 -3.79
CA MET A 80 8.47 5.79 -4.19
C MET A 80 7.41 6.73 -3.60
N GLY A 81 7.12 6.59 -2.30
CA GLY A 81 6.14 7.41 -1.57
C GLY A 81 4.68 7.28 -2.03
N ARG A 82 4.37 6.40 -2.99
CA ARG A 82 2.99 6.02 -3.35
C ARG A 82 2.56 4.82 -2.50
N GLN A 83 1.34 4.88 -1.99
CA GLN A 83 0.73 3.78 -1.26
C GLN A 83 0.18 2.79 -2.28
N ILE A 84 0.55 1.52 -2.12
CA ILE A 84 0.19 0.45 -3.03
C ILE A 84 -0.35 -0.72 -2.21
N GLY A 85 -1.49 -1.26 -2.62
CA GLY A 85 -2.14 -2.38 -1.95
C GLY A 85 -2.49 -3.49 -2.93
N SER A 86 -2.35 -4.72 -2.48
CA SER A 86 -2.76 -5.92 -3.21
C SER A 86 -3.56 -6.82 -2.29
N PHE A 87 -4.52 -7.55 -2.86
CA PHE A 87 -5.24 -8.59 -2.14
C PHE A 87 -5.64 -9.74 -3.06
N GLY A 88 -5.86 -10.91 -2.47
CA GLY A 88 -6.37 -12.09 -3.14
C GLY A 88 -7.43 -12.79 -2.28
N LEU A 89 -8.43 -13.34 -2.95
CA LEU A 89 -9.53 -14.09 -2.35
C LEU A 89 -9.48 -15.54 -2.79
N SER A 90 -9.73 -16.45 -1.85
CA SER A 90 -9.89 -17.87 -2.14
C SER A 90 -11.07 -18.48 -1.39
N ALA A 91 -11.84 -19.33 -2.07
CA ALA A 91 -12.85 -20.16 -1.43
C ALA A 91 -12.19 -21.46 -0.99
N ARG A 92 -12.54 -21.93 0.21
CA ARG A 92 -12.20 -23.28 0.64
C ARG A 92 -13.30 -24.24 0.17
N ASP A 93 -12.89 -25.31 -0.50
CA ASP A 93 -13.78 -26.41 -0.88
C ASP A 93 -13.87 -27.48 0.23
N ASP A 94 -14.71 -28.49 0.02
CA ASP A 94 -14.93 -29.58 0.98
C ASP A 94 -13.70 -30.49 1.18
N ASN A 95 -12.72 -30.42 0.28
CA ASN A 95 -11.46 -31.17 0.33
C ASN A 95 -10.30 -30.35 0.94
N ASP A 96 -10.59 -29.22 1.60
CA ASP A 96 -9.60 -28.27 2.12
C ASP A 96 -8.68 -27.65 1.03
N HIS A 97 -9.06 -27.76 -0.25
CA HIS A 97 -8.42 -27.04 -1.34
C HIS A 97 -8.89 -25.58 -1.39
N PHE A 98 -8.01 -24.68 -1.82
CA PHE A 98 -8.31 -23.26 -1.95
C PHE A 98 -8.41 -22.88 -3.42
N ASP A 99 -9.62 -22.59 -3.86
CA ASP A 99 -9.90 -22.09 -5.20
C ASP A 99 -9.73 -20.58 -5.23
N PHE A 100 -8.89 -20.07 -6.12
CA PHE A 100 -8.73 -18.62 -6.29
C PHE A 100 -9.99 -18.01 -6.91
N LEU A 101 -10.61 -17.08 -6.19
CA LEU A 101 -11.82 -16.39 -6.63
C LEU A 101 -11.52 -15.10 -7.40
N GLY A 102 -10.37 -14.50 -7.13
CA GLY A 102 -9.98 -13.22 -7.71
C GLY A 102 -9.21 -12.35 -6.74
N GLY A 103 -8.75 -11.21 -7.23
CA GLY A 103 -7.93 -10.28 -6.46
C GLY A 103 -7.49 -9.11 -7.31
N ALA A 104 -6.71 -8.24 -6.71
CA ALA A 104 -6.07 -7.14 -7.41
C ALA A 104 -4.64 -6.95 -6.90
N GLU A 105 -3.79 -6.52 -7.81
CA GLU A 105 -2.40 -6.18 -7.54
C GLU A 105 -2.17 -4.70 -7.83
N ASP A 106 -1.30 -4.10 -7.04
CA ASP A 106 -0.80 -2.75 -7.23
C ASP A 106 -1.86 -1.65 -7.30
N LEU A 107 -2.95 -1.78 -6.54
CA LEU A 107 -3.97 -0.75 -6.41
C LEU A 107 -3.37 0.51 -5.78
N HIS A 108 -3.75 1.68 -6.29
CA HIS A 108 -3.47 2.98 -5.70
C HIS A 108 -4.57 3.42 -4.73
N LEU A 109 -4.29 4.45 -3.94
CA LEU A 109 -5.28 4.99 -3.01
C LEU A 109 -6.54 5.45 -3.73
N GLY A 110 -7.69 4.94 -3.26
CA GLY A 110 -9.00 5.18 -3.85
C GLY A 110 -9.36 4.26 -5.01
N ASP A 111 -8.41 3.46 -5.52
CA ASP A 111 -8.72 2.47 -6.55
C ASP A 111 -9.65 1.40 -5.99
N THR A 112 -10.62 1.01 -6.82
CA THR A 112 -11.64 0.03 -6.48
C THR A 112 -11.50 -1.20 -7.38
N THR A 113 -11.75 -2.38 -6.82
CA THR A 113 -11.95 -3.60 -7.61
C THR A 113 -13.16 -4.36 -7.08
N THR A 114 -13.95 -4.94 -7.96
CA THR A 114 -15.15 -5.70 -7.60
C THR A 114 -14.93 -7.17 -7.95
N ILE A 115 -15.25 -8.05 -7.01
CA ILE A 115 -15.21 -9.49 -7.20
C ILE A 115 -16.65 -10.00 -7.15
N GLU A 116 -17.10 -10.59 -8.25
CA GLU A 116 -18.46 -11.10 -8.38
C GLU A 116 -18.80 -12.10 -7.26
N GLY A 117 -19.99 -11.95 -6.67
CA GLY A 117 -20.47 -12.81 -5.58
C GLY A 117 -19.79 -12.58 -4.22
N VAL A 118 -18.79 -11.69 -4.12
CA VAL A 118 -18.13 -11.33 -2.86
C VAL A 118 -18.37 -9.87 -2.50
N GLY A 119 -18.01 -8.94 -3.39
CA GLY A 119 -18.19 -7.50 -3.14
C GLY A 119 -17.07 -6.63 -3.72
N THR A 120 -17.12 -5.34 -3.38
CA THR A 120 -16.21 -4.31 -3.87
C THR A 120 -15.18 -3.93 -2.81
N PHE A 121 -13.91 -3.85 -3.19
CA PHE A 121 -12.80 -3.47 -2.35
C PHE A 121 -12.19 -2.16 -2.85
N THR A 122 -11.99 -1.21 -1.94
CA THR A 122 -11.36 0.09 -2.23
C THR A 122 -10.10 0.23 -1.38
N LEU A 123 -8.94 0.49 -1.98
CA LEU A 123 -7.73 0.73 -1.19
C LEU A 123 -7.83 2.08 -0.47
N LYS A 124 -7.78 2.04 0.86
CA LYS A 124 -7.88 3.24 1.71
C LYS A 124 -6.54 3.67 2.28
N GLU A 125 -5.67 2.73 2.60
CA GLU A 125 -4.36 3.03 3.16
C GLU A 125 -3.39 1.88 2.92
N ALA A 126 -2.12 2.18 2.64
CA ALA A 126 -1.02 1.24 2.70
C ALA A 126 0.16 1.86 3.47
N HIS A 127 0.69 1.09 4.40
CA HIS A 127 1.84 1.44 5.23
C HIS A 127 3.00 0.52 4.91
N SER A 128 4.22 1.05 5.00
CA SER A 128 5.44 0.24 5.01
C SER A 128 6.16 0.44 6.34
N ASP A 129 6.64 -0.66 6.94
CA ASP A 129 7.29 -0.63 8.25
C ASP A 129 8.75 -0.14 8.19
N ILE A 130 9.36 -0.02 6.99
CA ILE A 130 10.75 0.47 6.79
C ILE A 130 10.79 1.45 5.60
N VAL A 131 11.77 2.37 5.64
CA VAL A 131 12.00 3.54 4.79
C VAL A 131 11.68 3.38 3.27
N TRP A 132 10.97 4.39 2.79
CA TRP A 132 10.32 4.75 1.51
C TRP A 132 10.98 4.44 0.13
N PHE A 133 12.19 3.89 0.06
CA PHE A 133 12.94 3.77 -1.20
C PHE A 133 12.97 2.36 -1.81
N THR A 134 12.56 1.34 -1.06
CA THR A 134 12.46 -0.04 -1.54
C THR A 134 11.04 -0.54 -1.27
N PRO A 135 10.39 -1.24 -2.24
CA PRO A 135 9.06 -1.82 -2.02
C PRO A 135 9.15 -2.92 -0.97
N ASN A 136 8.99 -2.53 0.29
CA ASN A 136 9.05 -3.41 1.43
C ASN A 136 7.61 -3.75 1.84
N PRO A 137 7.27 -5.04 2.03
CA PRO A 137 5.96 -5.44 2.53
C PRO A 137 5.59 -4.68 3.80
N GLY A 138 4.32 -4.35 3.92
CA GLY A 138 3.70 -3.67 5.02
C GLY A 138 2.19 -3.90 5.00
N LYS A 139 1.44 -3.07 5.74
CA LYS A 139 0.00 -3.26 5.96
C LYS A 139 -0.81 -2.53 4.90
N ALA A 140 -1.96 -3.06 4.49
CA ALA A 140 -2.93 -2.33 3.69
C ALA A 140 -4.32 -2.43 4.30
N THR A 141 -5.07 -1.34 4.21
CA THR A 141 -6.45 -1.22 4.67
C THR A 141 -7.35 -1.02 3.47
N PHE A 142 -8.35 -1.88 3.33
CA PHE A 142 -9.36 -1.79 2.28
C PHE A 142 -10.72 -1.50 2.90
N CYS A 143 -11.52 -0.67 2.22
CA CYS A 143 -12.95 -0.63 2.47
C CYS A 143 -13.61 -1.71 1.65
N PHE A 144 -14.51 -2.46 2.27
CA PHE A 144 -15.21 -3.58 1.66
C PHE A 144 -16.70 -3.30 1.67
N ASP A 145 -17.34 -3.44 0.52
CA ASP A 145 -18.78 -3.35 0.33
C ASP A 145 -19.28 -4.73 -0.15
N PRO A 146 -19.89 -5.54 0.73
CA PRO A 146 -20.25 -6.91 0.40
C PRO A 146 -21.33 -6.96 -0.67
N ASP A 147 -21.23 -7.93 -1.58
CA ASP A 147 -22.33 -8.28 -2.47
C ASP A 147 -23.55 -8.71 -1.64
N PRO A 148 -24.80 -8.38 -2.03
CA PRO A 148 -25.99 -8.77 -1.28
C PRO A 148 -26.13 -10.29 -1.05
N THR A 149 -25.50 -11.10 -1.89
CA THR A 149 -25.48 -12.56 -1.79
C THR A 149 -24.35 -13.09 -0.89
N PHE A 150 -23.42 -12.23 -0.47
CA PHE A 150 -22.30 -12.55 0.38
C PHE A 150 -22.65 -12.39 1.86
N THR A 151 -22.40 -13.43 2.66
CA THR A 151 -22.57 -13.35 4.11
C THR A 151 -21.25 -12.96 4.77
N PHE A 152 -21.13 -11.68 5.11
CA PHE A 152 -19.98 -11.14 5.83
C PHE A 152 -19.94 -11.63 7.28
N ARG A 153 -18.74 -11.94 7.79
CA ARG A 153 -18.52 -12.24 9.21
C ARG A 153 -17.95 -11.03 9.92
N ASP A 154 -18.66 -10.50 10.91
CA ASP A 154 -18.11 -9.51 11.82
C ASP A 154 -16.90 -10.09 12.55
N PHE A 155 -15.75 -9.43 12.40
CA PHE A 155 -14.54 -9.76 13.13
C PHE A 155 -14.67 -9.22 14.57
N PRO A 156 -14.52 -10.06 15.61
CA PRO A 156 -14.44 -9.58 16.98
C PRO A 156 -13.15 -8.78 17.24
#